data_AF-E4KLS5-F1
#
_entry.id   AF-E4KLS5-F1
#
_cell.length_a   1.000
_cell.length_b   1.000
_cell.length_c   1.000
_cell.angle_alpha   90.00
_cell.angle_beta   90.00
_cell.angle_gamma   90.00
#
_symmetry.space_group_name_H-M   'P 1'
#
loop_
_entity.id
_entity.type
_entity.pdbx_description
1 polymer ?
#
loop_
_entity_poly.entity_id
_entity_poly.type
_entity_poly.pdbx_seq_one_letter_code
_entity_poly.pdbx_strand_id
1 'polypeptide(L)'
;MAIIVIGGMIGAGKTSIANLLGEAYGTEVFYENVDDNEILPLFYTASPAEQAARRYPFLLQLEFLSSRYKDIKKSLSKSSKYFRSINL
;
A
#
# COMPACT_ATOMS: atom_id res chain seq x y z
N MET A 1 9.57 19.03 5.94
CA MET A 1 9.03 18.10 4.92
C MET A 1 7.89 17.34 5.57
N ALA A 2 6.68 17.33 4.99
CA ALA A 2 5.52 16.63 5.54
C ALA A 2 5.02 15.58 4.54
N ILE A 3 4.58 14.43 5.05
CA ILE A 3 3.97 13.33 4.29
C ILE A 3 2.54 13.16 4.79
N ILE A 4 1.57 13.09 3.89
CA ILE A 4 0.20 12.65 4.19
C ILE A 4 0.15 11.18 3.81
N VAL A 5 -0.35 10.37 4.72
CA VAL A 5 -0.70 8.99 4.44
C VAL A 5 -2.22 8.90 4.48
N ILE A 6 -2.80 8.36 3.42
CA ILE A 6 -4.25 8.21 3.28
C ILE A 6 -4.54 6.72 3.47
N GLY A 7 -5.04 6.38 4.66
CA GLY A 7 -5.47 5.03 4.99
C GLY A 7 -6.99 4.92 5.08
N GLY A 8 -7.52 3.72 4.85
CA GLY A 8 -8.96 3.46 4.91
C GLY A 8 -9.34 2.13 4.28
N MET A 9 -10.61 1.76 4.38
CA MET A 9 -11.11 0.49 3.84
C MET A 9 -11.03 0.45 2.30
N ILE A 10 -11.10 -0.76 1.73
CA ILE A 10 -11.27 -0.94 0.28
C ILE A 10 -12.62 -0.32 -0.11
N GLY A 11 -12.64 0.47 -1.19
CA GLY A 11 -13.84 1.19 -1.64
C GLY A 11 -14.13 2.51 -0.92
N ALA A 12 -13.30 2.95 0.04
CA ALA A 12 -13.52 4.19 0.79
C ALA A 12 -13.15 5.49 0.03
N GLY A 13 -12.74 5.41 -1.25
CA GLY A 13 -12.42 6.58 -2.07
C GLY A 13 -11.01 7.18 -1.85
N LYS A 14 -10.09 6.44 -1.25
CA LYS A 14 -8.72 6.91 -0.96
C LYS A 14 -7.97 7.42 -2.18
N THR A 15 -8.05 6.69 -3.30
CA THR A 15 -7.42 7.06 -4.58
C THR A 15 -7.94 8.40 -5.09
N SER A 16 -9.24 8.66 -4.96
CA SER A 16 -9.84 9.93 -5.35
C SER A 16 -9.31 11.09 -4.50
N ILE A 17 -9.25 10.92 -3.18
CA ILE A 17 -8.70 11.94 -2.27
C ILE A 17 -7.20 12.16 -2.51
N ALA A 18 -6.44 11.08 -2.74
CA ALA A 18 -5.02 11.15 -3.02
C ALA A 18 -4.72 12.00 -4.27
N ASN A 19 -5.49 11.80 -5.34
CA ASN A 19 -5.40 12.58 -6.57
C ASN A 19 -5.76 14.06 -6.35
N LEU A 20 -6.89 14.33 -5.69
CA LEU A 20 -7.31 15.70 -5.39
C LEU A 20 -6.26 16.46 -4.59
N LEU A 21 -5.65 15.82 -3.59
CA LEU A 21 -4.57 16.42 -2.81
C LEU A 21 -3.28 16.59 -3.63
N GLY A 22 -2.96 15.61 -4.49
CA GLY A 22 -1.82 15.69 -5.39
C GLY A 22 -1.93 16.87 -6.37
N GLU A 23 -3.10 17.07 -6.96
CA GLU A 23 -3.40 18.21 -7.84
C GLU A 23 -3.36 19.53 -7.06
N ALA A 24 -4.03 19.61 -5.92
CA ALA A 24 -4.10 20.82 -5.11
C ALA A 24 -2.74 21.32 -4.62
N TYR A 25 -1.81 20.40 -4.33
CA TYR A 25 -0.47 20.75 -3.85
C TYR A 25 0.64 20.64 -4.92
N GLY A 26 0.30 20.22 -6.14
CA GLY A 26 1.24 20.06 -7.25
C GLY A 26 2.28 18.95 -6.99
N THR A 27 1.84 17.80 -6.49
CA THR A 27 2.75 16.76 -5.95
C THR A 27 2.53 15.37 -6.51
N GLU A 28 3.61 14.57 -6.53
CA GLU A 28 3.56 13.16 -6.93
C GLU A 28 2.81 12.34 -5.86
N VAL A 29 1.76 11.63 -6.30
CA VAL A 29 1.01 10.66 -5.49
C VAL A 29 1.68 9.30 -5.60
N PHE A 30 1.93 8.65 -4.46
CA PHE A 30 2.44 7.29 -4.39
C PHE A 30 1.29 6.33 -4.09
N TYR A 31 1.21 5.26 -4.86
CA TYR A 31 0.19 4.22 -4.73
C TYR A 31 0.81 2.95 -4.15
N GLU A 32 0.06 2.24 -3.31
CA GLU A 32 0.39 0.88 -2.89
C GLU A 32 0.43 -0.03 -4.13
N ASN A 33 1.55 -0.74 -4.31
CA ASN A 33 1.65 -1.78 -5.34
C ASN A 33 1.22 -3.12 -4.73
N VAL A 34 0.06 -3.62 -5.18
CA VAL A 34 -0.47 -4.93 -4.78
C VAL A 34 -0.25 -6.01 -5.84
N ASP A 35 0.20 -5.63 -7.03
CA ASP A 35 0.23 -6.51 -8.21
C ASP A 35 1.37 -7.54 -8.14
N ASP A 36 2.49 -7.19 -7.47
CA ASP A 36 3.68 -8.05 -7.36
C ASP A 36 3.69 -8.93 -6.07
N ASN A 37 2.55 -9.13 -5.42
CA ASN A 37 2.49 -9.90 -4.16
C ASN A 37 2.40 -11.42 -4.43
N GLU A 38 3.50 -12.15 -4.25
CA GLU A 38 3.55 -13.61 -4.42
C GLU A 38 2.69 -14.40 -3.41
N ILE A 39 2.39 -13.82 -2.25
CA ILE A 39 1.64 -14.47 -1.16
C ILE A 39 0.12 -14.33 -1.36
N LEU A 40 -0.33 -13.26 -2.00
CA LEU A 40 -1.75 -12.96 -2.20
C LEU A 40 -2.47 -14.06 -3.01
N PRO A 41 -1.92 -14.57 -4.14
CA PRO A 41 -2.49 -15.73 -4.83
C PRO A 41 -2.55 -16.99 -3.96
N LEU A 42 -1.50 -17.26 -3.17
CA LEU A 42 -1.45 -18.42 -2.28
C LEU A 42 -2.51 -18.36 -1.19
N PHE A 43 -2.80 -17.16 -0.68
CA PHE A 43 -3.86 -16.94 0.29
C PHE A 43 -5.25 -17.28 -0.30
N TYR A 44 -5.55 -16.84 -1.52
CA TYR A 44 -6.85 -17.08 -2.16
C TYR A 44 -7.02 -18.50 -2.72
N THR A 45 -5.93 -19.15 -3.11
CA THR A 45 -5.95 -20.49 -3.75
C THR A 45 -5.56 -21.62 -2.79
N ALA A 46 -5.37 -21.32 -1.50
CA ALA A 46 -4.99 -22.27 -0.47
C ALA A 46 -5.91 -23.50 -0.44
N SER A 47 -5.33 -24.69 -0.36
CA SER A 47 -6.09 -25.93 -0.16
C SER A 47 -6.83 -25.93 1.20
N PRO A 48 -7.90 -26.73 1.37
CA PRO A 48 -8.60 -26.82 2.65
C PRO A 48 -7.70 -27.15 3.84
N ALA A 49 -6.68 -28.00 3.64
CA ALA A 49 -5.71 -28.34 4.67
C ALA A 49 -4.84 -27.14 5.08
N GLU A 50 -4.41 -26.31 4.12
CA GLU A 50 -3.62 -25.11 4.38
C GLU A 50 -4.45 -23.99 5.03
N GLN A 51 -5.73 -23.88 4.67
CA GLN A 51 -6.68 -22.97 5.31
C GLN A 51 -6.89 -23.37 6.78
N ALA A 52 -7.10 -24.66 7.05
CA ALA A 52 -7.23 -25.18 8.42
C ALA A 52 -5.97 -24.93 9.27
N ALA A 53 -4.79 -25.07 8.64
CA ALA A 53 -3.51 -24.77 9.26
C ALA A 53 -3.19 -23.26 9.36
N ARG A 54 -4.03 -22.38 8.78
CA ARG A 54 -3.81 -20.92 8.70
C ARG A 54 -2.41 -20.57 8.19
N ARG A 55 -2.00 -21.20 7.09
CA ARG A 55 -0.63 -21.11 6.58
C ARG A 55 -0.23 -19.71 6.10
N TYR A 56 -1.13 -19.02 5.39
CA TYR A 56 -0.83 -17.78 4.67
C TYR A 56 -1.29 -16.45 5.31
N PRO A 57 -2.26 -16.38 6.25
CA PRO A 57 -2.71 -15.10 6.81
C PRO A 57 -1.60 -14.23 7.40
N PHE A 58 -0.72 -14.80 8.24
CA PHE A 58 0.38 -14.03 8.84
C PHE A 58 1.42 -13.63 7.80
N LEU A 59 1.79 -14.53 6.90
CA LEU A 59 2.73 -14.25 5.82
C LEU A 59 2.23 -13.12 4.92
N LEU A 60 0.94 -13.11 4.59
CA LEU A 60 0.33 -12.07 3.77
C LEU A 60 0.40 -10.70 4.45
N GLN A 61 0.11 -10.64 5.75
CA GLN A 61 0.22 -9.39 6.52
C GLN A 61 1.66 -8.90 6.63
N LEU A 62 2.62 -9.82 6.78
CA LEU A 62 4.05 -9.48 6.82
C LEU A 62 4.55 -8.94 5.47
N GLU A 63 4.07 -9.51 4.36
CA GLU A 63 4.34 -9.01 3.01
C GLU A 63 3.83 -7.57 2.88
N PHE A 64 2.54 -7.34 3.19
CA PHE A 64 1.95 -5.99 3.11
C PHE A 64 2.71 -4.97 3.96
N LEU A 65 3.13 -5.35 5.17
CA LEU A 65 3.95 -4.48 6.02
C LEU A 65 5.30 -4.14 5.37
N SER A 66 5.96 -5.13 4.78
CA SER A 66 7.25 -4.98 4.10
C SER A 66 7.13 -4.08 2.86
N SER A 67 6.11 -4.31 2.03
CA SER A 67 5.83 -3.50 0.83
C SER A 67 5.59 -2.03 1.20
N ARG A 68 4.68 -1.77 2.16
CA ARG A 68 4.39 -0.40 2.63
C ARG A 68 5.62 0.31 3.20
N TYR A 69 6.47 -0.40 3.94
CA TYR A 69 7.70 0.18 4.45
C TYR A 69 8.65 0.60 3.33
N LYS A 70 8.79 -0.21 2.27
CA LYS A 70 9.59 0.14 1.08
C LYS A 70 9.01 1.36 0.37
N ASP A 71 7.70 1.44 0.21
CA ASP A 71 7.03 2.58 -0.44
C ASP A 71 7.22 3.88 0.34
N ILE A 72 7.06 3.84 1.66
CA ILE A 72 7.34 4.99 2.53
C ILE A 72 8.80 5.44 2.37
N LYS A 73 9.76 4.51 2.38
CA LYS A 73 11.18 4.85 2.17
C LYS A 73 11.48 5.41 0.79
N LYS A 74 10.88 4.85 -0.27
CA LYS A 74 11.02 5.35 -1.64
C LYS A 74 10.41 6.75 -1.79
N SER A 75 9.31 7.01 -1.11
CA SER A 75 8.71 8.34 -1.06
C SER A 75 9.62 9.34 -0.34
N LEU A 76 10.37 8.93 0.68
CA LEU A 76 11.29 9.79 1.42
C LEU A 76 12.57 10.11 0.65
N SER A 77 13.08 9.18 -0.17
CA SER A 77 14.38 9.34 -0.84
C SER A 77 14.36 10.23 -2.08
N LYS A 78 13.19 10.41 -2.72
CA LYS A 78 13.06 11.34 -3.84
C LYS A 78 12.97 12.78 -3.31
N SER A 79 13.97 13.61 -3.60
CA SER A 79 13.97 15.04 -3.30
C SER A 79 13.03 15.81 -4.24
N SER A 80 11.74 15.89 -3.93
CA SER A 80 10.83 16.84 -4.60
C SER A 80 10.24 17.80 -3.57
N LYS A 81 10.17 19.08 -3.92
CA LYS A 81 9.97 20.24 -3.04
C LYS A 81 8.60 20.36 -2.39
N TYR A 82 7.68 19.44 -2.65
CA TYR A 82 6.30 19.56 -2.19
C TYR A 82 5.76 18.23 -1.68
N PHE A 83 4.83 18.38 -0.75
CA PHE A 83 3.96 17.40 -0.10
C PHE A 83 3.90 15.99 -0.75
N ARG A 84 3.95 14.88 -0.01
CA ARG A 84 3.82 13.53 -0.62
C ARG A 84 2.63 12.80 -0.04
N SER A 85 1.75 12.26 -0.91
CA SER A 85 0.67 11.39 -0.46
C SER A 85 1.00 9.92 -0.74
N ILE A 86 0.74 9.05 0.23
CA ILE A 86 0.80 7.59 0.07
C ILE A 86 -0.61 7.05 0.30
N ASN A 87 -1.13 6.27 -0.64
CA ASN A 87 -2.40 5.57 -0.50
C ASN A 87 -2.15 4.17 0.10
N LEU A 88 -2.79 3.85 1.23
CA LEU A 88 -2.68 2.59 1.99
C LEU A 88 -4.03 1.87 2.17
#